data_AF-A0A927YKV1-F1
#
_entry.id   AF-A0A927YKV1-F1
#
_cell.length_a   1.000
_cell.length_b   1.000
_cell.length_c   1.000
_cell.angle_alpha   90.00
_cell.angle_beta   90.00
_cell.angle_gamma   90.00
#
_symmetry.space_group_name_H-M   'P 1'
#
loop_
_entity.id
_entity.type
_entity.pdbx_description
1 polymer ?
#
loop_
_entity_poly.entity_id
_entity_poly.type
_entity_poly.pdbx_seq_one_letter_code
_entity_poly.pdbx_strand_id
1 'polypeptide(L)'
;MKKVFKNPVIVLAAGLIFVAGSGVGATRAAIAYSNSAESVSFETDHLYVDIQEKQDGKFVSVTALGLNDVKNQINKDNPLQVEHEYDEDVQIQNTSTGDYDEYVRVLVRKSWVDSKGEKDTRLDPSLIELNTTDSWMKLDSESTTEGEVFYCTKPLAKDEAVQFLDSIEFSRDILNEVTTETVSSGDYTVVKNIYGYDGKKFEIEIRVDAVQAHNAEESILGAWGVHATVDSNGNITNIN
;
A
#
# COMPACT_ATOMS: atom_id res chain seq x y z
N MET A 1 -14.83 -29.93 23.91
CA MET A 1 -14.25 -28.58 24.05
C MET A 1 -14.50 -27.82 22.76
N LYS A 2 -15.17 -26.67 22.81
CA LYS A 2 -15.60 -25.92 21.62
C LYS A 2 -14.38 -25.27 20.96
N LYS A 3 -14.13 -25.61 19.69
CA LYS A 3 -13.20 -24.89 18.81
C LYS A 3 -13.75 -23.48 18.60
N VAL A 4 -12.98 -22.48 18.98
CA VAL A 4 -13.28 -21.07 18.72
C VAL A 4 -12.25 -20.62 17.68
N PHE A 5 -12.62 -20.70 16.41
CA PHE A 5 -11.98 -19.93 15.35
C PHE A 5 -12.59 -18.53 15.42
N LYS A 6 -11.77 -17.50 15.58
CA LYS A 6 -12.18 -16.09 15.52
C LYS A 6 -11.48 -15.41 14.34
N ASN A 7 -12.24 -14.54 13.71
CA ASN A 7 -12.20 -14.11 12.31
C ASN A 7 -10.96 -13.26 11.93
N PRO A 8 -10.65 -13.14 10.62
CA PRO A 8 -9.68 -12.17 10.11
C PRO A 8 -10.14 -10.72 10.29
N VAL A 9 -9.17 -9.83 10.50
CA VAL A 9 -9.34 -8.42 10.85
C VAL A 9 -9.01 -7.59 9.61
N ILE A 10 -9.84 -6.58 9.28
CA ILE A 10 -9.66 -5.75 8.09
C ILE A 10 -9.50 -4.29 8.54
N VAL A 11 -8.30 -3.75 8.37
CA VAL A 11 -8.03 -2.29 8.39
C VAL A 11 -7.84 -1.88 6.92
N LEU A 12 -8.36 -0.72 6.48
CA LEU A 12 -8.41 -0.34 5.05
C LEU A 12 -7.80 1.02 4.83
N ALA A 13 -6.64 1.09 4.19
CA ALA A 13 -5.86 2.31 4.21
C ALA A 13 -5.46 2.89 2.86
N ALA A 14 -6.20 3.90 2.36
CA ALA A 14 -6.16 4.45 0.99
C ALA A 14 -5.56 5.88 0.84
N GLY A 15 -4.47 6.02 0.07
CA GLY A 15 -3.86 7.32 -0.31
C GLY A 15 -4.15 7.79 -1.75
N LEU A 16 -3.96 9.09 -2.07
CA LEU A 16 -4.27 9.70 -3.38
C LEU A 16 -3.24 10.77 -3.80
N ILE A 17 -2.56 10.62 -4.95
CA ILE A 17 -1.63 11.63 -5.52
C ILE A 17 -1.69 11.68 -7.05
N PHE A 18 -1.60 12.88 -7.64
CA PHE A 18 -1.64 13.12 -9.09
C PHE A 18 -0.27 12.88 -9.77
N VAL A 19 -0.26 12.14 -10.89
CA VAL A 19 0.88 12.10 -11.82
C VAL A 19 0.74 13.28 -12.80
N ALA A 20 1.70 14.21 -12.78
CA ALA A 20 1.81 15.27 -13.77
C ALA A 20 3.03 15.00 -14.66
N GLY A 21 2.80 14.72 -15.95
CA GLY A 21 3.88 14.45 -16.88
C GLY A 21 4.81 15.65 -17.07
N SER A 22 6.12 15.44 -16.96
CA SER A 22 7.17 16.41 -17.25
C SER A 22 7.36 16.59 -18.78
N GLY A 23 6.31 17.03 -19.47
CA GLY A 23 6.34 17.42 -20.88
C GLY A 23 6.30 18.94 -21.02
N VAL A 24 7.32 19.52 -21.63
CA VAL A 24 7.43 20.96 -21.89
C VAL A 24 6.16 21.50 -22.58
N GLY A 25 5.41 22.36 -21.87
CA GLY A 25 4.48 23.32 -22.47
C GLY A 25 2.98 23.04 -22.34
N ALA A 26 2.43 23.09 -21.12
CA ALA A 26 1.17 23.78 -20.79
C ALA A 26 0.83 23.57 -19.30
N THR A 27 1.16 24.55 -18.47
CA THR A 27 0.69 24.67 -17.09
C THR A 27 -0.83 24.92 -17.07
N ARG A 28 -1.63 23.96 -16.62
CA ARG A 28 -2.97 24.23 -16.03
C ARG A 28 -3.25 23.28 -14.88
N ALA A 29 -3.15 23.81 -13.67
CA ALA A 29 -3.61 23.16 -12.45
C ALA A 29 -5.14 23.11 -12.38
N ALA A 30 -5.68 22.01 -11.84
CA ALA A 30 -6.96 21.99 -11.16
C ALA A 30 -6.75 21.30 -9.80
N ILE A 31 -6.88 22.07 -8.71
CA ILE A 31 -6.99 21.51 -7.37
C ILE A 31 -8.40 20.94 -7.28
N ALA A 32 -8.54 19.62 -7.24
CA ALA A 32 -9.78 18.95 -6.91
C ALA A 32 -9.59 18.25 -5.57
N TYR A 33 -10.04 18.91 -4.50
CA TYR A 33 -10.43 18.20 -3.28
C TYR A 33 -11.60 17.29 -3.65
N SER A 34 -11.43 15.98 -3.51
CA SER A 34 -12.55 15.04 -3.53
C SER A 34 -12.56 14.28 -2.21
N ASN A 35 -13.51 14.64 -1.36
CA ASN A 35 -13.91 13.89 -0.18
C ASN A 35 -14.65 12.60 -0.59
N SER A 36 -14.73 11.70 0.40
CA SER A 36 -15.47 10.43 0.48
C SER A 36 -14.90 9.27 -0.34
N ALA A 37 -13.85 8.64 0.18
CA ALA A 37 -13.84 7.19 0.17
C ALA A 37 -15.00 6.74 1.08
N GLU A 38 -15.96 6.01 0.52
CA GLU A 38 -17.03 5.39 1.29
C GLU A 38 -16.39 4.25 2.10
N SER A 39 -16.07 4.54 3.37
CA SER A 39 -15.59 3.51 4.28
C SER A 39 -16.75 2.56 4.58
N VAL A 40 -16.68 1.36 4.00
CA VAL A 40 -17.52 0.25 4.46
C VAL A 40 -17.07 -0.08 5.88
N SER A 41 -17.85 0.38 6.87
CA SER A 41 -17.59 0.05 8.27
C SER A 41 -18.02 -1.39 8.53
N PHE A 42 -17.05 -2.29 8.58
CA PHE A 42 -17.26 -3.55 9.29
C PHE A 42 -17.07 -3.27 10.78
N GLU A 43 -18.05 -3.58 11.62
CA GLU A 43 -17.80 -3.71 13.06
C GLU A 43 -16.84 -4.89 13.23
N THR A 44 -15.54 -4.60 13.20
CA THR A 44 -14.49 -5.58 13.39
C THR A 44 -14.40 -5.93 14.86
N ASP A 45 -14.78 -7.16 15.20
CA ASP A 45 -14.56 -7.75 16.52
C ASP A 45 -13.06 -7.64 16.89
N HIS A 46 -12.76 -6.74 17.84
CA HIS A 46 -11.47 -6.47 18.50
C HIS A 46 -10.18 -6.63 17.65
N LEU A 47 -9.68 -5.48 17.18
CA LEU A 47 -8.32 -5.29 16.67
C LEU A 47 -7.30 -5.63 17.78
N TYR A 48 -6.31 -6.48 17.50
CA TYR A 48 -5.12 -6.66 18.35
C TYR A 48 -3.83 -6.17 17.67
N VAL A 49 -3.95 -5.64 16.44
CA VAL A 49 -2.88 -4.92 15.73
C VAL A 49 -3.42 -3.61 15.17
N ASP A 50 -2.53 -2.62 15.09
CA ASP A 50 -2.83 -1.26 14.68
C ASP A 50 -1.86 -0.80 13.58
N ILE A 51 -2.39 -0.06 12.60
CA ILE A 51 -1.58 0.59 11.56
C ILE A 51 -1.32 2.02 12.01
N GLN A 52 -0.06 2.44 11.98
CA GLN A 52 0.33 3.79 12.33
C GLN A 52 1.11 4.45 11.20
N GLU A 53 0.67 5.63 10.81
CA GLU A 53 1.35 6.49 9.83
C GLU A 53 2.06 7.60 10.59
N LYS A 54 3.27 7.95 10.16
CA LYS A 54 3.96 9.11 10.71
C LYS A 54 3.32 10.40 10.19
N GLN A 55 2.89 11.22 11.12
CA GLN A 55 2.30 12.53 10.86
C GLN A 55 2.95 13.55 11.78
N ASP A 56 3.52 14.62 11.21
CA ASP A 56 4.24 15.66 11.96
C ASP A 56 5.32 15.10 12.90
N GLY A 57 6.05 14.07 12.45
CA GLY A 57 7.14 13.44 13.18
C GLY A 57 6.72 12.48 14.29
N LYS A 58 5.43 12.11 14.37
CA LYS A 58 4.91 11.13 15.34
C LYS A 58 4.06 10.07 14.64
N PHE A 59 4.15 8.83 15.10
CA PHE A 59 3.25 7.78 14.64
C PHE A 59 1.86 7.95 15.24
N VAL A 60 0.85 7.91 14.38
CA VAL A 60 -0.57 8.07 14.73
C VAL A 60 -1.35 6.90 14.15
N SER A 61 -2.20 6.28 14.97
CA SER A 61 -3.13 5.23 14.52
C SER A 61 -4.04 5.74 13.41
N VAL A 62 -4.08 5.02 12.30
CA VAL A 62 -4.88 5.38 11.14
C VAL A 62 -5.83 4.26 10.78
N THR A 63 -7.08 4.64 10.48
CA THR A 63 -7.98 3.72 9.79
C THR A 63 -7.67 3.67 8.32
N ALA A 64 -7.11 4.76 7.75
CA ALA A 64 -6.61 4.80 6.39
C ALA A 64 -5.35 5.64 6.15
N LEU A 65 -4.49 5.23 5.21
CA LEU A 65 -3.22 5.88 4.90
C LEU A 65 -3.48 7.27 4.33
N GLY A 66 -2.97 8.30 5.00
CA GLY A 66 -2.97 9.64 4.48
C GLY A 66 -2.00 9.80 3.31
N LEU A 67 -0.87 9.08 3.30
CA LEU A 67 0.28 9.35 2.44
C LEU A 67 0.72 10.80 2.54
N ASN A 68 0.73 11.34 3.76
CA ASN A 68 0.91 12.77 3.98
C ASN A 68 2.32 13.21 3.59
N ASP A 69 3.34 12.40 3.89
CA ASP A 69 4.73 12.71 3.58
C ASP A 69 4.96 12.64 2.06
N VAL A 70 4.42 11.64 1.37
CA VAL A 70 4.48 11.61 -0.10
C VAL A 70 3.71 12.79 -0.72
N LYS A 71 2.53 13.14 -0.22
CA LYS A 71 1.74 14.30 -0.71
C LYS A 71 2.48 15.63 -0.53
N ASN A 72 3.28 15.76 0.52
CA ASN A 72 4.08 16.96 0.74
C ASN A 72 5.27 17.02 -0.22
N GLN A 73 5.86 15.88 -0.55
CA GLN A 73 6.97 15.77 -1.49
C GLN A 73 6.53 15.91 -2.96
N ILE A 74 5.36 15.37 -3.35
CA ILE A 74 4.81 15.45 -4.70
C ILE A 74 3.76 16.55 -4.76
N ASN A 75 4.14 17.70 -5.31
CA ASN A 75 3.28 18.87 -5.39
C ASN A 75 3.49 19.65 -6.70
N LYS A 76 2.87 20.82 -6.83
CA LYS A 76 2.95 21.62 -8.07
C LYS A 76 4.34 22.13 -8.39
N ASP A 77 5.13 22.41 -7.36
CA ASP A 77 6.48 22.94 -7.48
C ASP A 77 7.52 21.80 -7.56
N ASN A 78 7.16 20.62 -7.05
CA ASN A 78 7.93 19.39 -7.17
C ASN A 78 7.08 18.25 -7.75
N PRO A 79 6.94 18.16 -9.08
CA PRO A 79 6.14 17.12 -9.72
C PRO A 79 6.76 15.73 -9.52
N LEU A 80 5.95 14.68 -9.73
CA LEU A 80 6.39 13.29 -9.63
C LEU A 80 7.59 13.03 -10.54
N GLN A 81 8.58 12.35 -9.99
CA GLN A 81 9.80 11.89 -10.62
C GLN A 81 9.79 10.36 -10.55
N VAL A 82 10.05 9.71 -11.67
CA VAL A 82 10.25 8.26 -11.71
C VAL A 82 11.62 7.93 -11.16
N GLU A 83 11.79 6.71 -10.65
CA GLU A 83 13.04 6.25 -10.04
C GLU A 83 13.50 7.15 -8.86
N HIS A 84 12.52 7.70 -8.14
CA HIS A 84 12.71 8.55 -6.96
C HIS A 84 11.95 7.97 -5.78
N GLU A 85 12.66 7.77 -4.67
CA GLU A 85 12.07 7.33 -3.41
C GLU A 85 11.39 8.51 -2.71
N TYR A 86 10.10 8.36 -2.44
CA TYR A 86 9.31 9.29 -1.65
C TYR A 86 9.12 8.74 -0.25
N ASP A 87 9.69 9.42 0.75
CA ASP A 87 9.60 8.99 2.15
C ASP A 87 8.13 8.85 2.59
N GLU A 88 7.80 7.73 3.21
CA GLU A 88 6.50 7.42 3.79
C GLU A 88 6.67 6.38 4.89
N ASP A 89 6.60 6.81 6.14
CA ASP A 89 6.81 5.96 7.31
C ASP A 89 5.48 5.35 7.79
N VAL A 90 5.31 4.04 7.58
CA VAL A 90 4.18 3.27 8.13
C VAL A 90 4.72 2.14 9.00
N GLN A 91 4.22 2.03 10.23
CA GLN A 91 4.54 0.94 11.15
C GLN A 91 3.29 0.19 11.60
N ILE A 92 3.46 -1.06 11.99
CA ILE A 92 2.42 -1.91 12.56
C ILE A 92 2.73 -2.18 14.03
N GLN A 93 1.75 -1.98 14.90
CA GLN A 93 1.89 -2.21 16.34
C GLN A 93 0.96 -3.32 16.83
N ASN A 94 1.48 -4.24 17.65
CA ASN A 94 0.65 -5.15 18.43
C ASN A 94 -0.01 -4.37 19.59
N THR A 95 -1.33 -4.24 19.53
CA THR A 95 -2.19 -3.57 20.52
C THR A 95 -3.02 -4.56 21.34
N SER A 96 -2.63 -5.83 21.36
CA SER A 96 -3.29 -6.88 22.13
C SER A 96 -3.44 -6.50 23.60
N THR A 97 -4.63 -6.79 24.14
CA THR A 97 -4.92 -6.51 25.56
C THR A 97 -4.35 -7.57 26.50
N GLY A 98 -4.08 -8.77 25.98
CA GLY A 98 -3.38 -9.84 26.69
C GLY A 98 -1.86 -9.73 26.53
N ASP A 99 -1.14 -10.49 27.33
CA ASP A 99 0.32 -10.54 27.33
C ASP A 99 0.78 -11.69 26.42
N TYR A 100 0.57 -11.54 25.11
CA TYR A 100 0.94 -12.55 24.12
C TYR A 100 1.51 -11.92 22.85
N ASP A 101 2.49 -12.63 22.28
CA ASP A 101 3.10 -12.22 21.02
C ASP A 101 2.21 -12.62 19.84
N GLU A 102 2.26 -11.84 18.77
CA GLU A 102 1.44 -12.05 17.56
C GLU A 102 2.28 -12.05 16.28
N TYR A 103 2.07 -13.05 15.42
CA TYR A 103 2.54 -12.98 14.04
C TYR A 103 1.60 -12.09 13.25
N VAL A 104 2.18 -11.24 12.40
CA VAL A 104 1.46 -10.22 11.65
C VAL A 104 1.60 -10.49 10.16
N ARG A 105 0.49 -10.34 9.43
CA ARG A 105 0.43 -10.37 7.97
C ARG A 105 -0.11 -9.05 7.46
N VAL A 106 0.52 -8.49 6.44
CA VAL A 106 0.08 -7.30 5.72
C VAL A 106 -0.35 -7.70 4.31
N LEU A 107 -1.53 -7.25 3.90
CA LEU A 107 -2.01 -7.35 2.53
C LEU A 107 -2.06 -5.95 1.94
N VAL A 108 -1.35 -5.75 0.85
CA VAL A 108 -1.33 -4.49 0.10
C VAL A 108 -2.15 -4.68 -1.17
N ARG A 109 -2.96 -3.69 -1.52
CA ARG A 109 -3.51 -3.52 -2.87
C ARG A 109 -3.07 -2.21 -3.47
N LYS A 110 -2.73 -2.23 -4.75
CA LYS A 110 -2.27 -1.08 -5.53
C LYS A 110 -3.17 -0.90 -6.72
N SER A 111 -3.53 0.34 -7.03
CA SER A 111 -4.33 0.64 -8.20
C SER A 111 -4.09 2.05 -8.72
N TRP A 112 -4.46 2.26 -9.99
CA TRP A 112 -4.57 3.58 -10.58
C TRP A 112 -6.03 3.95 -10.71
N VAL A 113 -6.37 5.20 -10.37
CA VAL A 113 -7.71 5.75 -10.46
C VAL A 113 -7.71 6.97 -11.39
N ASP A 114 -8.80 7.14 -12.13
CA ASP A 114 -8.96 8.25 -13.04
C ASP A 114 -9.39 9.55 -12.32
N SER A 115 -9.55 10.63 -13.08
CA SER A 115 -9.97 11.93 -12.54
C SER A 115 -11.36 11.93 -11.89
N LYS A 116 -12.18 10.91 -12.15
CA LYS A 116 -13.52 10.73 -11.58
C LYS A 116 -13.51 9.85 -10.33
N GLY A 117 -12.36 9.27 -9.98
CA GLY A 117 -12.20 8.36 -8.84
C GLY A 117 -12.50 6.90 -9.17
N GLU A 118 -12.63 6.55 -10.45
CA GLU A 118 -12.88 5.18 -10.87
C GLU A 118 -11.56 4.47 -11.17
N LYS A 119 -11.42 3.21 -10.74
CA LYS A 119 -10.24 2.38 -11.01
C LYS A 119 -10.04 2.19 -12.52
N ASP A 120 -8.85 2.52 -13.02
CA ASP A 120 -8.46 2.31 -14.41
C ASP A 120 -7.67 1.01 -14.56
N THR A 121 -8.39 -0.09 -14.82
CA THR A 121 -7.83 -1.45 -14.91
C THR A 121 -6.93 -1.69 -16.12
N ARG A 122 -6.74 -0.70 -16.98
CA ARG A 122 -5.81 -0.77 -18.13
C ARG A 122 -4.38 -0.38 -17.74
N LEU A 123 -4.21 0.31 -16.62
CA LEU A 123 -2.92 0.79 -16.14
C LEU A 123 -2.30 -0.24 -15.19
N ASP A 124 -1.00 -0.45 -15.32
CA ASP A 124 -0.27 -1.43 -14.51
C ASP A 124 0.05 -0.87 -13.11
N PRO A 125 -0.51 -1.46 -12.04
CA PRO A 125 -0.22 -1.05 -10.67
C PRO A 125 1.10 -1.62 -10.12
N SER A 126 1.77 -2.54 -10.82
CA SER A 126 3.09 -3.00 -10.40
C SER A 126 4.15 -1.91 -10.51
N LEU A 127 3.86 -0.83 -11.25
CA LEU A 127 4.73 0.35 -11.37
C LEU A 127 4.77 1.22 -10.11
N ILE A 128 3.88 0.95 -9.15
CA ILE A 128 3.91 1.52 -7.81
C ILE A 128 4.72 0.55 -6.94
N GLU A 129 5.94 0.94 -6.60
CA GLU A 129 6.89 0.11 -5.87
C GLU A 129 6.91 0.56 -4.41
N LEU A 130 6.84 -0.41 -3.50
CA LEU A 130 6.81 -0.17 -2.06
C LEU A 130 8.11 -0.67 -1.47
N ASN A 131 8.86 0.22 -0.83
CA ASN A 131 10.10 -0.13 -0.15
C ASN A 131 9.78 -0.51 1.30
N THR A 132 9.68 -1.82 1.54
CA THR A 132 9.41 -2.38 2.86
C THR A 132 10.70 -2.75 3.61
N THR A 133 10.65 -2.79 4.93
CA THR A 133 11.85 -3.16 5.74
C THR A 133 12.17 -4.65 5.71
N ASP A 134 13.42 -5.00 6.02
CA ASP A 134 13.93 -6.38 6.13
C ASP A 134 13.20 -7.26 7.17
N SER A 135 12.37 -6.67 8.02
CA SER A 135 11.55 -7.41 8.99
C SER A 135 10.39 -8.16 8.32
N TRP A 136 10.11 -7.88 7.04
CA TRP A 136 8.96 -8.39 6.31
C TRP A 136 9.38 -9.32 5.18
N MET A 137 8.76 -10.50 5.14
CA MET A 137 8.91 -11.46 4.06
C MET A 137 7.73 -11.34 3.10
N LYS A 138 8.01 -10.99 1.84
CA LYS A 138 7.00 -11.02 0.77
C LYS A 138 6.73 -12.46 0.32
N LEU A 139 5.46 -12.79 0.12
CA LEU A 139 5.04 -14.07 -0.46
C LEU A 139 4.74 -13.89 -1.96
N ASP A 140 5.73 -14.18 -2.79
CA ASP A 140 5.61 -14.00 -4.25
C ASP A 140 4.56 -14.91 -4.89
N SER A 141 4.31 -16.10 -4.34
CA SER A 141 3.34 -17.06 -4.90
C SER A 141 1.88 -16.60 -4.84
N GLU A 142 1.54 -15.72 -3.88
CA GLU A 142 0.21 -15.13 -3.71
C GLU A 142 0.18 -13.66 -4.20
N SER A 143 1.32 -13.13 -4.64
CA SER A 143 1.41 -11.77 -5.16
C SER A 143 0.97 -11.71 -6.61
N THR A 144 0.23 -10.66 -6.94
CA THR A 144 -0.21 -10.29 -8.28
C THR A 144 0.29 -8.89 -8.60
N THR A 145 0.03 -8.37 -9.79
CA THR A 145 0.36 -6.98 -10.14
C THR A 145 -0.36 -5.97 -9.23
N GLU A 146 -1.56 -6.31 -8.76
CA GLU A 146 -2.39 -5.45 -7.92
C GLU A 146 -2.26 -5.72 -6.42
N GLY A 147 -1.83 -6.91 -6.02
CA GLY A 147 -1.91 -7.36 -4.64
C GLY A 147 -0.62 -7.99 -4.17
N GLU A 148 -0.13 -7.59 -3.00
CA GLU A 148 1.09 -8.13 -2.40
C GLU A 148 0.80 -8.57 -0.97
N VAL A 149 1.45 -9.64 -0.53
CA VAL A 149 1.27 -10.19 0.81
C VAL A 149 2.62 -10.27 1.51
N PHE A 150 2.70 -9.70 2.71
CA PHE A 150 3.89 -9.65 3.53
C PHE A 150 3.63 -10.27 4.89
N TYR A 151 4.65 -10.89 5.47
CA TYR A 151 4.60 -11.51 6.78
C TYR A 151 5.74 -10.97 7.64
N CYS A 152 5.42 -10.51 8.85
CA CYS A 152 6.46 -10.12 9.79
C CYS A 152 7.23 -11.38 10.19
N THR A 153 8.55 -11.35 10.00
CA THR A 153 9.43 -12.51 10.26
C THR A 153 9.48 -12.86 11.73
N LYS A 154 9.26 -11.89 12.62
CA LYS A 154 9.24 -12.07 14.07
C LYS A 154 7.84 -11.84 14.61
N PRO A 155 7.39 -12.61 15.60
CA PRO A 155 6.18 -12.27 16.32
C PRO A 155 6.43 -10.97 17.11
N LEU A 156 5.44 -10.08 17.11
CA LEU A 156 5.50 -8.83 17.84
C LEU A 156 5.01 -9.05 19.26
N ALA A 157 5.83 -8.69 20.24
CA ALA A 157 5.40 -8.65 21.63
C ALA A 157 4.32 -7.57 21.84
N LYS A 158 3.64 -7.63 22.99
CA LYS A 158 2.64 -6.61 23.35
C LYS A 158 3.25 -5.20 23.31
N ASP A 159 2.53 -4.27 22.69
CA ASP A 159 2.91 -2.86 22.50
C ASP A 159 4.16 -2.66 21.61
N GLU A 160 4.75 -3.74 21.06
CA GLU A 160 5.85 -3.66 20.10
C GLU A 160 5.33 -3.18 18.75
N ALA A 161 6.08 -2.26 18.14
CA ALA A 161 5.85 -1.77 16.79
C ALA A 161 7.02 -2.11 15.88
N VAL A 162 6.71 -2.44 14.63
CA VAL A 162 7.69 -2.72 13.58
C VAL A 162 7.38 -1.89 12.36
N GLN A 163 8.40 -1.24 11.82
CA GLN A 163 8.31 -0.44 10.60
C GLN A 163 7.99 -1.36 9.41
N PHE A 164 6.98 -1.01 8.62
CA PHE A 164 6.54 -1.74 7.43
C PHE A 164 7.02 -1.08 6.14
N LEU A 165 6.68 0.19 5.92
CA LEU A 165 6.97 0.95 4.71
C LEU A 165 7.90 2.10 5.05
N ASP A 166 8.96 2.29 4.27
CA ASP A 166 9.89 3.42 4.40
C ASP A 166 9.69 4.45 3.29
N SER A 167 9.45 3.99 2.06
CA SER A 167 9.25 4.87 0.92
C SER A 167 8.42 4.22 -0.18
N ILE A 168 7.90 5.06 -1.07
CA ILE A 168 7.20 4.68 -2.29
C ILE A 168 8.01 5.16 -3.48
N GLU A 169 8.16 4.32 -4.49
CA GLU A 169 8.84 4.64 -5.74
C GLU A 169 7.92 4.36 -6.93
N PHE A 170 8.19 5.04 -8.05
CA PHE A 170 7.48 4.83 -9.29
C PHE A 170 8.44 4.41 -10.39
N SER A 171 8.19 3.25 -10.98
CA SER A 171 8.98 2.73 -12.09
C SER A 171 9.00 3.71 -13.28
N ARG A 172 10.15 3.78 -13.95
CA ARG A 172 10.31 4.54 -15.20
C ARG A 172 9.33 4.13 -16.29
N ASP A 173 8.81 2.91 -16.25
CA ASP A 173 7.88 2.39 -17.26
C ASP A 173 6.55 3.15 -17.32
N ILE A 174 6.22 3.97 -16.31
CA ILE A 174 5.11 4.94 -16.37
C ILE A 174 5.21 5.86 -17.60
N LEU A 175 6.43 6.15 -18.08
CA LEU A 175 6.67 7.01 -19.22
C LEU A 175 6.47 6.32 -20.58
N ASN A 176 6.35 4.99 -20.59
CA ASN A 176 6.28 4.22 -21.84
C ASN A 176 4.87 4.17 -22.44
N GLU A 177 3.84 4.38 -21.62
CA GLU A 177 2.44 4.38 -22.07
C GLU A 177 2.12 5.70 -22.78
N VAL A 178 2.53 5.82 -24.05
CA VAL A 178 2.35 7.03 -24.86
C VAL A 178 1.55 6.71 -26.11
N THR A 179 0.41 7.38 -26.27
CA THR A 179 -0.34 7.40 -27.52
C THR A 179 -0.05 8.68 -28.27
N THR A 180 0.45 8.57 -29.50
CA THR A 180 0.67 9.72 -30.39
C THR A 180 -0.54 9.91 -31.31
N GLU A 181 -1.26 11.01 -31.14
CA GLU A 181 -2.32 11.44 -32.05
C GLU A 181 -1.77 12.49 -33.02
N THR A 182 -2.04 12.32 -34.31
CA THR A 182 -1.70 13.31 -35.34
C THR A 182 -2.98 13.96 -35.85
N VAL A 183 -3.19 15.23 -35.53
CA VAL A 183 -4.36 16.00 -35.95
C VAL A 183 -3.94 17.01 -37.01
N SER A 184 -4.46 16.85 -38.23
CA SER A 184 -4.29 17.85 -39.30
C SER A 184 -5.31 18.96 -39.10
N SER A 185 -4.83 20.20 -38.92
CA SER A 185 -5.68 21.39 -38.80
C SER A 185 -5.20 22.44 -39.80
N GLY A 186 -5.89 22.52 -40.95
CA GLY A 186 -5.49 23.39 -42.05
C GLY A 186 -4.10 23.02 -42.61
N ASP A 187 -3.20 24.00 -42.69
CA ASP A 187 -1.85 23.84 -43.26
C ASP A 187 -0.82 23.25 -42.28
N TYR A 188 -1.21 22.93 -41.05
CA TYR A 188 -0.32 22.42 -40.02
C TYR A 188 -0.77 21.07 -39.47
N THR A 189 0.22 20.24 -39.17
CA THR A 189 0.05 18.96 -38.48
C THR A 189 0.42 19.15 -37.00
N VAL A 190 -0.52 18.89 -36.11
CA VAL A 190 -0.28 18.87 -34.66
C VAL A 190 -0.06 17.43 -34.23
N VAL A 191 1.11 17.14 -33.68
CA VAL A 191 1.44 15.87 -33.04
C VAL A 191 1.20 16.02 -31.55
N LYS A 192 0.24 15.27 -31.00
CA LYS A 192 -0.11 15.27 -29.58
C LYS A 192 0.32 13.94 -28.98
N ASN A 193 1.22 13.98 -28.00
CA ASN A 193 1.55 12.81 -27.19
C ASN A 193 0.65 12.80 -25.96
N ILE A 194 -0.06 11.70 -25.74
CA ILE A 194 -0.94 11.47 -24.59
C ILE A 194 -0.28 10.39 -23.75
N TYR A 195 0.15 10.73 -22.54
CA TYR A 195 0.73 9.79 -21.59
C TYR A 195 -0.41 9.14 -20.78
N GLY A 196 -0.46 7.81 -20.73
CA GLY A 196 -1.58 7.04 -20.15
C GLY A 196 -1.80 7.28 -18.66
N TYR A 197 -0.72 7.60 -17.95
CA TYR A 197 -0.71 7.90 -16.52
C TYR A 197 -0.95 9.38 -16.20
N ASP A 198 -0.90 10.29 -17.18
CA ASP A 198 -1.08 11.72 -16.94
C ASP A 198 -2.50 12.03 -16.43
N GLY A 199 -2.59 12.81 -15.36
CA GLY A 199 -3.86 13.13 -14.71
C GLY A 199 -4.51 11.97 -13.94
N LYS A 200 -3.83 10.82 -13.81
CA LYS A 200 -4.24 9.71 -12.96
C LYS A 200 -3.79 9.93 -11.53
N LYS A 201 -4.45 9.23 -10.61
CA LYS A 201 -3.97 9.10 -9.23
C LYS A 201 -3.65 7.64 -8.94
N PHE A 202 -2.74 7.39 -8.02
CA PHE A 202 -2.57 6.04 -7.48
C PHE A 202 -3.28 5.91 -6.13
N GLU A 203 -3.60 4.68 -5.78
CA GLU A 203 -4.15 4.27 -4.49
C GLU A 203 -3.38 3.04 -4.00
N ILE A 204 -2.96 3.09 -2.74
CA ILE A 204 -2.41 1.96 -2.00
C ILE A 204 -3.39 1.70 -0.87
N GLU A 205 -3.85 0.46 -0.73
CA GLU A 205 -4.70 -0.03 0.36
C GLU A 205 -3.91 -1.04 1.20
N ILE A 206 -3.72 -0.76 2.49
CA ILE A 206 -3.08 -1.71 3.42
C ILE A 206 -4.12 -2.32 4.34
N ARG A 207 -4.08 -3.66 4.48
CA ARG A 207 -4.80 -4.44 5.49
C ARG A 207 -3.83 -5.24 6.34
N VAL A 208 -4.17 -5.41 7.61
CA VAL A 208 -3.34 -6.15 8.56
C VAL A 208 -4.17 -7.20 9.29
N ASP A 209 -3.63 -8.41 9.33
CA ASP A 209 -4.12 -9.54 10.11
C ASP A 209 -3.07 -9.96 11.13
N ALA A 210 -3.51 -10.57 12.23
CA ALA A 210 -2.62 -11.12 13.23
C ALA A 210 -3.10 -12.48 13.77
N VAL A 211 -2.16 -13.31 14.20
CA VAL A 211 -2.42 -14.56 14.91
C VAL A 211 -1.49 -14.69 16.11
N GLN A 212 -2.00 -15.25 17.20
CA GLN A 212 -1.18 -15.49 18.39
C GLN A 212 -0.02 -16.43 18.07
N ALA A 213 1.14 -16.17 18.68
CA ALA A 213 2.36 -16.95 18.43
C ALA A 213 2.33 -18.37 19.03
N HIS A 214 1.34 -18.70 19.87
CA HIS A 214 1.16 -20.03 20.41
C HIS A 214 0.76 -21.02 19.30
N ASN A 215 1.48 -22.16 19.21
CA ASN A 215 1.38 -23.11 18.09
C ASN A 215 1.48 -22.41 16.72
N ALA A 216 2.54 -21.60 16.54
CA ALA A 216 2.77 -20.73 15.38
C ALA A 216 2.33 -21.33 14.03
N GLU A 217 2.87 -22.49 13.65
CA GLU A 217 2.59 -23.13 12.36
C GLU A 217 1.11 -23.52 12.19
N GLU A 218 0.48 -24.05 13.25
CA GLU A 218 -0.95 -24.41 13.22
C GLU A 218 -1.85 -23.18 13.20
N SER A 219 -1.49 -22.13 13.94
CA SER A 219 -2.24 -20.87 14.01
C SER A 219 -2.19 -20.14 12.67
N ILE A 220 -1.00 -20.06 12.05
CA ILE A 220 -0.80 -19.49 10.71
C ILE A 220 -1.59 -20.30 9.67
N LEU A 221 -1.48 -21.62 9.67
CA LEU A 221 -2.24 -22.46 8.74
C LEU A 221 -3.76 -22.30 8.94
N GLY A 222 -4.21 -22.26 10.19
CA GLY A 222 -5.63 -22.17 10.53
C GLY A 222 -6.26 -20.82 10.18
N ALA A 223 -5.52 -19.72 10.30
CA ALA A 223 -6.05 -18.38 10.05
C ALA A 223 -5.80 -17.88 8.62
N TRP A 224 -4.62 -18.19 8.07
CA TRP A 224 -4.16 -17.64 6.80
C TRP A 224 -4.17 -18.66 5.67
N GLY A 225 -4.31 -19.96 5.98
CA GLY A 225 -4.36 -21.02 4.97
C GLY A 225 -3.01 -21.34 4.35
N VAL A 226 -1.91 -20.80 4.90
CA VAL A 226 -0.54 -21.00 4.41
C VAL A 226 0.27 -21.81 5.41
N HIS A 227 1.22 -22.60 4.93
CA HIS A 227 2.14 -23.32 5.80
C HIS A 227 3.34 -22.43 6.08
N ALA A 228 3.70 -22.30 7.35
CA ALA A 228 4.90 -21.60 7.77
C ALA A 228 5.93 -22.58 8.35
N THR A 229 7.21 -22.27 8.21
CA THR A 229 8.30 -22.93 8.95
C THR A 229 8.89 -21.94 9.95
N VAL A 230 8.90 -22.33 11.23
CA VAL A 230 9.37 -21.46 12.32
C VAL A 230 10.66 -22.02 12.95
N ASP A 231 11.64 -21.14 13.19
CA ASP A 231 12.90 -21.52 13.83
C ASP A 231 12.78 -21.68 15.36
N SER A 232 13.87 -22.07 16.03
CA SER A 232 13.90 -22.24 17.49
C SER A 232 13.71 -20.94 18.28
N ASN A 233 13.85 -19.79 17.64
CA ASN A 233 13.65 -18.46 18.23
C ASN A 233 12.23 -17.94 17.99
N GLY A 234 11.38 -18.69 17.28
CA GLY A 234 10.03 -18.24 16.92
C GLY A 234 9.99 -17.37 15.66
N ASN A 235 11.03 -17.33 14.83
CA ASN A 235 10.99 -16.55 13.60
C ASN A 235 10.46 -17.38 12.42
N ILE A 236 9.64 -16.78 11.59
CA ILE A 236 9.24 -17.32 10.28
C ILE A 236 10.46 -17.33 9.37
N THR A 237 10.81 -18.51 8.85
CA THR A 237 11.91 -18.69 7.89
C THR A 237 11.44 -19.06 6.49
N ASN A 238 10.19 -19.51 6.36
CA ASN A 238 9.57 -19.86 5.07
C ASN A 238 8.03 -19.83 5.19
N ILE A 239 7.34 -19.46 4.11
CA ILE A 239 5.89 -19.55 3.93
C ILE A 239 5.56 -20.13 2.55
N ASN A 240 4.64 -21.09 2.47
CA ASN A 240 4.17 -21.71 1.22
C ASN A 240 2.74 -22.24 1.24
#